data_AF-A0A2H0VU19-F1
#
_entry.id   AF-A0A2H0VU19-F1
#
_cell.length_a   1.000
_cell.length_b   1.000
_cell.length_c   1.000
_cell.angle_alpha   90.00
_cell.angle_beta   90.00
_cell.angle_gamma   90.00
#
_symmetry.space_group_name_H-M   'P 1'
#
loop_
_entity.id
_entity.type
_entity.pdbx_description
1 polymer ?
#
loop_
_entity_poly.entity_id
_entity_poly.type
_entity_poly.pdbx_seq_one_letter_code
_entity_poly.pdbx_strand_id
1 'polypeptide(L)'
;MEIFSKGHAREAYNLLKFVFVVIPIVAGLDKFFDLLVDWDQFILPMFSPYGSALMMLAGVAEIVVGVGVYFKPKIFANIAAIWLFWIILNLLSLGFYYDIALRDFGLALSAVALGRLAKVCA
;
A
#
# COMPACT_ATOMS: atom_id res chain seq x y z
N MET A 1 11.85 -27.68 16.63
CA MET A 1 11.38 -27.13 15.33
C MET A 1 10.42 -25.94 15.51
N GLU A 2 9.45 -25.97 16.44
CA GLU A 2 8.54 -24.83 16.67
C GLU A 2 9.19 -23.50 17.06
N ILE A 3 10.24 -23.51 17.89
CA ILE A 3 10.90 -22.27 18.36
C ILE A 3 11.52 -21.50 17.19
N PHE A 4 12.21 -22.19 16.28
CA PHE A 4 12.80 -21.60 15.08
C PHE A 4 11.73 -21.04 14.14
N SER A 5 10.60 -21.75 13.97
CA SER A 5 9.47 -21.28 13.15
C SER A 5 8.89 -19.95 13.67
N LYS A 6 8.74 -19.80 15.00
CA LYS A 6 8.27 -18.55 15.61
C LYS A 6 9.25 -17.38 15.41
N GLY A 7 10.56 -17.66 15.46
CA GLY A 7 11.60 -16.65 15.16
C GLY A 7 11.50 -16.10 13.75
N HIS A 8 11.51 -16.99 12.75
CA HIS A 8 11.40 -16.58 11.33
C HIS A 8 10.07 -15.87 11.02
N ALA A 9 8.96 -16.29 11.64
CA ALA A 9 7.67 -15.62 11.48
C ALA A 9 7.70 -14.17 12.00
N ARG A 10 8.41 -13.92 13.11
CA ARG A 10 8.57 -12.59 13.69
C ARG A 10 9.47 -11.70 12.82
N GLU A 11 10.51 -12.26 12.23
CA GLU A 11 11.38 -11.56 11.27
C GLU A 11 10.61 -11.14 10.02
N ALA A 12 9.89 -12.07 9.39
CA ALA A 12 9.04 -11.78 8.23
C ALA A 12 7.98 -10.73 8.56
N TYR A 13 7.34 -10.83 9.74
CA TYR A 13 6.40 -9.84 10.22
C TYR A 13 7.03 -8.44 10.35
N ASN A 14 8.23 -8.35 10.95
CA ASN A 14 8.91 -7.06 11.14
C ASN A 14 9.31 -6.43 9.81
N LEU A 15 9.81 -7.22 8.86
CA LEU A 15 10.15 -6.75 7.51
C LEU A 15 8.92 -6.24 6.76
N LEU A 16 7.83 -7.00 6.77
CA LEU A 16 6.58 -6.57 6.15
C LEU A 16 6.01 -5.33 6.84
N LYS A 17 6.02 -5.28 8.18
CA LYS A 17 5.59 -4.09 8.92
C LYS A 17 6.41 -2.87 8.53
N PHE A 18 7.73 -3.00 8.44
CA PHE A 18 8.60 -1.91 8.02
C PHE A 18 8.23 -1.40 6.62
N VAL A 19 8.12 -2.30 5.64
CA VAL A 19 7.75 -1.96 4.26
C VAL A 19 6.39 -1.25 4.19
N PHE A 20 5.36 -1.78 4.87
CA PHE A 20 4.01 -1.20 4.87
C PHE A 20 3.83 0.03 5.76
N VAL A 21 4.83 0.38 6.58
CA VAL A 21 4.88 1.69 7.23
C VAL A 21 5.56 2.70 6.31
N VAL A 22 6.73 2.36 5.78
CA VAL A 22 7.58 3.30 5.05
C VAL A 22 7.04 3.60 3.66
N ILE A 23 6.72 2.58 2.86
CA ILE A 23 6.33 2.78 1.46
C ILE A 23 5.07 3.66 1.33
N PRO A 24 3.95 3.40 2.06
CA PRO A 24 2.76 4.24 1.93
C PRO A 24 3.00 5.69 2.37
N ILE A 25 3.84 5.92 3.39
CA ILE A 25 4.17 7.28 3.82
C ILE A 25 4.98 8.00 2.74
N VAL A 26 5.99 7.34 2.17
CA VAL A 26 6.83 7.94 1.13
C VAL A 26 6.02 8.18 -0.14
N ALA A 27 5.26 7.20 -0.62
CA ALA A 27 4.40 7.33 -1.80
C ALA A 27 3.30 8.37 -1.59
N GLY A 28 2.76 8.47 -0.37
CA GLY A 28 1.75 9.46 -0.04
C GLY A 28 2.31 10.88 0.03
N LEU A 29 3.53 11.06 0.56
CA LEU A 29 4.24 12.34 0.53
C LEU A 29 4.61 12.74 -0.90
N ASP A 30 5.05 11.79 -1.72
CA ASP A 30 5.46 12.06 -3.09
C ASP A 30 4.32 12.61 -3.95
N LYS A 31 3.06 12.26 -3.67
CA LYS A 31 1.86 12.84 -4.33
C LYS A 31 1.65 14.34 -4.11
N PHE A 32 2.43 14.97 -3.22
CA PHE A 32 2.43 16.42 -3.02
C PHE A 32 3.60 17.12 -3.72
N PHE A 33 4.62 16.37 -4.15
CA PHE A 33 5.89 16.92 -4.64
C PHE A 33 6.29 16.40 -6.03
N ASP A 34 5.68 15.31 -6.50
CA ASP A 34 5.93 14.65 -7.78
C ASP A 34 7.43 14.38 -8.04
N LEU A 35 8.17 13.95 -7.01
CA LEU A 35 9.63 13.73 -7.13
C LEU A 35 9.94 12.41 -7.83
N LEU A 36 9.14 11.37 -7.59
CA LEU A 36 9.32 10.07 -8.25
C LEU A 36 8.61 10.04 -9.61
N VAL A 37 7.39 10.59 -9.68
CA VAL A 37 6.53 10.55 -10.86
C VAL A 37 5.42 11.60 -10.75
N ASP A 38 4.93 12.08 -11.89
CA ASP A 38 3.66 12.83 -11.95
C ASP A 38 2.50 11.86 -11.68
N TRP A 39 1.85 11.97 -10.52
CA TRP A 39 0.82 11.02 -10.11
C TRP A 39 -0.52 11.20 -10.84
N ASP A 40 -0.78 12.36 -11.41
CA ASP A 40 -2.05 12.66 -12.09
C ASP A 40 -2.24 11.78 -13.35
N GLN A 41 -1.13 11.28 -13.92
CA GLN A 41 -1.17 10.34 -15.05
C GLN A 41 -1.84 8.99 -14.74
N PHE A 42 -2.02 8.67 -13.45
CA PHE A 42 -2.70 7.46 -12.99
C PHE A 42 -4.20 7.67 -12.72
N ILE A 43 -4.77 8.84 -13.01
CA ILE A 43 -6.20 9.09 -12.86
C ILE A 43 -6.94 8.80 -14.15
N LEU A 44 -8.09 8.13 -14.05
CA LEU A 44 -8.96 7.92 -15.20
C LEU A 44 -9.34 9.27 -15.86
N PRO A 45 -9.34 9.37 -17.20
CA PRO A 45 -9.60 10.64 -17.89
C PRO A 45 -10.88 11.37 -17.47
N MET A 46 -11.92 10.62 -17.07
CA MET A 46 -13.19 11.19 -16.58
C MET A 46 -13.06 12.00 -15.28
N PHE A 47 -12.01 11.78 -14.49
CA PHE A 47 -11.73 12.51 -13.25
C PHE A 47 -10.60 13.53 -13.39
N SER A 48 -10.05 13.72 -14.60
CA SER A 48 -8.95 14.65 -14.87
C SER A 48 -9.17 16.08 -14.34
N PRO A 49 -10.39 16.69 -14.40
CA PRO A 49 -10.62 18.01 -13.81
C PRO A 49 -10.37 18.10 -12.29
N TYR A 50 -10.36 16.96 -11.61
CA TYR A 50 -10.12 16.84 -10.16
C TYR A 50 -8.82 16.10 -9.85
N GLY A 51 -7.96 15.87 -10.86
CA GLY A 51 -6.81 14.97 -10.78
C GLY A 51 -5.90 15.24 -9.57
N SER A 52 -5.27 16.40 -9.58
CA SER A 52 -4.39 16.86 -8.50
C SER A 52 -5.05 16.81 -7.11
N ALA A 53 -6.30 17.26 -6.98
CA ALA A 53 -7.00 17.21 -5.70
C ALA A 53 -7.24 15.76 -5.21
N LEU A 54 -7.60 14.85 -6.11
CA LEU A 54 -7.75 13.43 -5.79
C LEU A 54 -6.41 12.78 -5.44
N MET A 55 -5.32 13.13 -6.12
CA MET A 55 -3.99 12.62 -5.79
C MET A 55 -3.50 13.12 -4.42
N MET A 56 -3.72 14.39 -4.08
CA MET A 56 -3.43 14.90 -2.74
C MET A 56 -4.24 14.15 -1.66
N LEU A 57 -5.53 13.91 -1.89
CA LEU A 57 -6.37 13.13 -0.97
C LEU A 57 -5.90 11.68 -0.83
N ALA A 58 -5.52 11.04 -1.94
CA ALA A 58 -4.90 9.72 -1.94
C ALA A 58 -3.58 9.73 -1.15
N GLY A 59 -2.78 10.79 -1.27
CA GLY A 59 -1.55 10.98 -0.52
C GLY A 59 -1.78 11.02 0.99
N VAL A 60 -2.77 11.80 1.45
CA VAL A 60 -3.18 11.80 2.87
C VAL A 60 -3.61 10.40 3.32
N ALA A 61 -4.44 9.71 2.51
CA ALA A 61 -4.93 8.38 2.84
C ALA A 61 -3.79 7.36 2.99
N GLU A 62 -2.80 7.37 2.10
CA GLU A 62 -1.64 6.47 2.16
C GLU A 62 -0.74 6.75 3.38
N ILE A 63 -0.53 8.02 3.73
CA ILE A 63 0.19 8.38 4.95
C ILE A 63 -0.55 7.85 6.18
N VAL A 64 -1.88 8.04 6.25
CA VAL A 64 -2.71 7.52 7.34
C VAL A 64 -2.65 6.00 7.40
N VAL A 65 -2.64 5.32 6.26
CA VAL A 65 -2.47 3.86 6.20
C VAL A 65 -1.11 3.44 6.77
N GLY A 66 -0.01 4.06 6.34
CA GLY A 66 1.32 3.72 6.83
C GLY A 66 1.50 3.96 8.33
N VAL A 67 1.04 5.10 8.83
CA VAL A 67 1.00 5.40 10.27
C VAL A 67 0.10 4.41 11.01
N GLY A 68 -1.05 4.07 10.44
CA GLY A 68 -1.97 3.09 11.00
C GLY A 68 -1.39 1.68 11.07
N VAL A 69 -0.59 1.25 10.09
CA VAL A 69 0.14 -0.03 10.12
C VAL A 69 1.15 -0.06 11.27
N TYR A 70 1.81 1.08 11.56
CA TYR A 70 2.76 1.16 12.66
C TYR A 70 2.10 0.85 14.02
N PHE A 71 0.93 1.45 14.28
CA PHE A 71 0.21 1.31 15.55
C PHE A 71 -0.70 0.08 15.63
N LYS A 72 -1.43 -0.23 14.55
CA LYS A 72 -2.46 -1.28 14.53
C LYS A 72 -2.34 -2.15 13.25
N PRO A 73 -1.24 -2.91 13.09
CA PRO A 73 -0.97 -3.68 11.88
C PRO A 73 -2.04 -4.75 11.59
N LYS A 74 -2.68 -5.32 12.62
CA LYS A 74 -3.77 -6.30 12.48
C LYS A 74 -4.95 -5.77 11.64
N ILE A 75 -5.21 -4.46 11.72
CA ILE A 75 -6.34 -3.80 11.04
C ILE A 75 -5.84 -3.15 9.75
N PHE A 76 -4.83 -2.30 9.87
CA PHE A 76 -4.38 -1.46 8.76
C PHE A 76 -3.68 -2.22 7.64
N ALA A 77 -3.13 -3.41 7.89
CA ALA A 77 -2.63 -4.25 6.80
C ALA A 77 -3.75 -4.71 5.85
N ASN A 78 -4.95 -4.99 6.38
CA ASN A 78 -6.10 -5.32 5.52
C ASN A 78 -6.65 -4.07 4.81
N ILE A 79 -6.62 -2.90 5.48
CA ILE A 79 -6.98 -1.63 4.85
C ILE A 79 -6.02 -1.33 3.69
N ALA A 80 -4.72 -1.49 3.87
CA ALA A 80 -3.72 -1.35 2.83
C ALA A 80 -3.98 -2.30 1.65
N ALA A 81 -4.34 -3.55 1.91
CA ALA A 81 -4.70 -4.51 0.86
C ALA A 81 -5.93 -4.07 0.04
N ILE A 82 -6.98 -3.58 0.71
CA ILE A 82 -8.18 -3.06 0.03
C ILE A 82 -7.85 -1.82 -0.79
N TRP A 83 -7.04 -0.91 -0.24
CA TRP A 83 -6.59 0.30 -0.92
C TRP A 83 -5.79 -0.04 -2.18
N LEU A 84 -4.83 -0.96 -2.08
CA LEU A 84 -4.07 -1.44 -3.24
C LEU A 84 -4.98 -2.10 -4.28
N PHE A 85 -6.01 -2.84 -3.86
CA PHE A 85 -6.96 -3.42 -4.80
C PHE A 85 -7.72 -2.35 -5.60
N TRP A 86 -8.11 -1.24 -4.96
CA TRP A 86 -8.68 -0.08 -5.66
C TRP A 86 -7.70 0.55 -6.66
N ILE A 87 -6.43 0.73 -6.28
CA ILE A 87 -5.39 1.23 -7.19
C ILE A 87 -5.25 0.30 -8.41
N ILE A 88 -5.19 -1.01 -8.19
CA ILE A 88 -5.09 -2.01 -9.26
C ILE A 88 -6.28 -1.89 -10.23
N LEU A 89 -7.50 -1.83 -9.72
CA LEU A 89 -8.70 -1.71 -10.57
C LEU A 89 -8.68 -0.42 -11.41
N ASN A 90 -8.21 0.69 -10.84
CA ASN A 90 -8.03 1.94 -11.56
C ASN A 90 -6.96 1.81 -12.68
N LEU A 91 -5.80 1.22 -12.38
CA LEU A 91 -4.73 1.01 -13.36
C LEU A 91 -5.15 0.08 -14.51
N LEU A 92 -5.89 -0.98 -14.21
CA LEU A 92 -6.45 -1.88 -15.22
C LEU A 92 -7.47 -1.17 -16.11
N SER A 93 -8.24 -0.24 -15.54
CA SER A 93 -9.25 0.53 -16.27
C SER A 93 -8.64 1.58 -17.21
N LEU A 94 -7.40 2.01 -16.98
CA LEU A 94 -6.63 2.85 -17.90
C LEU A 94 -6.18 2.08 -19.15
N GLY A 95 -5.86 0.79 -18.99
CA GLY A 95 -5.60 -0.12 -20.11
C GLY A 95 -4.15 -0.15 -20.64
N PHE A 96 -3.20 0.50 -19.94
CA PHE A 96 -1.78 0.51 -20.31
C PHE A 96 -0.79 0.27 -19.16
N TYR A 97 -1.22 0.29 -17.89
CA TYR A 97 -0.36 0.10 -16.71
C TYR A 97 -0.43 -1.33 -16.11
N TYR A 98 -0.45 -2.36 -16.96
CA TYR A 98 -0.63 -3.76 -16.51
C TYR A 98 0.54 -4.29 -15.66
N ASP A 99 1.76 -3.84 -15.95
CA ASP A 99 2.99 -4.18 -15.23
C ASP A 99 2.96 -3.62 -13.79
N ILE A 100 2.55 -2.36 -13.64
CA ILE A 100 2.33 -1.70 -12.35
C ILE A 100 1.22 -2.43 -11.57
N ALA A 101 0.09 -2.71 -12.22
CA ALA A 101 -1.03 -3.42 -11.60
C ALA A 101 -0.63 -4.82 -11.09
N LEU A 102 0.19 -5.56 -11.84
CA LEU A 102 0.67 -6.88 -11.44
C LEU A 102 1.59 -6.81 -10.21
N ARG A 103 2.50 -5.83 -10.16
CA ARG A 103 3.36 -5.61 -9.00
C ARG A 103 2.54 -5.26 -7.76
N ASP A 104 1.57 -4.36 -7.93
CA ASP A 104 0.72 -3.91 -6.84
C ASP A 104 -0.19 -5.04 -6.33
N PHE A 105 -0.57 -5.99 -7.19
CA PHE A 105 -1.23 -7.22 -6.75
C PHE A 105 -0.34 -8.06 -5.81
N GLY A 106 0.95 -8.18 -6.11
CA GLY A 106 1.93 -8.80 -5.21
C GLY A 106 2.04 -8.08 -3.86
N LEU A 107 2.02 -6.74 -3.88
CA LEU A 107 1.98 -5.92 -2.66
C LEU A 107 0.67 -6.14 -1.88
N ALA A 108 -0.48 -6.21 -2.55
CA ALA A 108 -1.77 -6.46 -1.89
C ALA A 108 -1.77 -7.81 -1.16
N LEU A 109 -1.26 -8.88 -1.80
CA LEU A 109 -1.11 -10.19 -1.16
C LEU A 109 -0.11 -10.15 0.02
N SER A 110 0.98 -9.38 -0.11
CA SER A 110 1.95 -9.18 0.97
C SER A 110 1.33 -8.44 2.17
N ALA A 111 0.42 -7.49 1.92
CA ALA A 111 -0.35 -6.80 2.95
C ALA A 111 -1.31 -7.77 3.68
N VAL A 112 -1.98 -8.65 2.94
CA VAL A 112 -2.80 -9.72 3.54
C VAL A 112 -1.92 -10.63 4.41
N ALA A 113 -0.75 -11.03 3.92
CA ALA A 113 0.20 -11.84 4.69
C ALA A 113 0.64 -11.14 5.98
N LEU A 114 0.94 -9.84 5.93
CA LEU A 114 1.22 -9.03 7.12
C LEU A 114 0.05 -9.06 8.10
N GLY A 115 -1.19 -8.90 7.63
CA GLY A 115 -2.39 -8.97 8.45
C GLY A 115 -2.58 -10.33 9.14
N ARG A 116 -2.20 -11.44 8.46
CA ARG A 116 -2.20 -12.78 9.06
C ARG A 116 -1.11 -12.94 10.11
N LEU A 117 0.13 -12.57 9.79
CA LEU A 117 1.26 -12.65 10.72
C LEU A 117 1.04 -11.77 11.96
N ALA A 118 0.43 -10.60 11.79
CA ALA A 118 0.11 -9.70 12.88
C ALA A 118 -0.79 -10.35 13.94
N LYS A 119 -1.68 -11.28 13.57
CA LYS A 119 -2.54 -11.98 14.55
C LYS A 119 -1.76 -12.83 15.55
N VAL A 120 -0.58 -13.30 15.16
CA VAL A 120 0.26 -14.19 15.96
C VAL A 120 1.46 -13.45 16.57
N CYS A 121 1.99 -12.46 15.86
CA CYS A 121 3.22 -11.77 16.25
C CYS A 121 2.95 -10.42 16.96
N ALA A 122 1.88 -9.71 16.63
CA ALA A 122 1.66 -8.32 17.07
C ALA A 122 0.90 -8.19 18.39
#